data_AF-A0A952STV6-F1
#
_entry.id   AF-A0A952STV6-F1
#
_cell.length_a   1.000
_cell.length_b   1.000
_cell.length_c   1.000
_cell.angle_alpha   90.00
_cell.angle_beta   90.00
_cell.angle_gamma   90.00
#
_symmetry.space_group_name_H-M   'P 1'
#
loop_
_entity.id
_entity.type
_entity.pdbx_description
1 polymer ?
#
loop_
_entity_poly.entity_id
_entity_poly.type
_entity_poly.pdbx_seq_one_letter_code
_entity_poly.pdbx_strand_id
1 'polypeptide(L)'
;MSGETIHDVVFTGAVTEYRARLLTLLNEEGLSVGCPRKFTSRNRRNAINRLGKVIINIPQREGWQWLSLMRIIAGLQTGRATISLGTQDASHIASCCTQLNIGDYDWVSQVKEHVGDWKSLYVRDLVSYSAMAQKFERERPFPHDVFEYWSVTDRVCQ
;
A
#
# COMPACT_ATOMS: atom_id res chain seq x y z
N MET A 1 -19.48 22.44 -3.98
CA MET A 1 -18.34 21.50 -3.88
C MET A 1 -18.38 20.93 -2.47
N SER A 2 -18.86 19.70 -2.30
CA SER A 2 -18.76 19.01 -1.00
C SER A 2 -17.28 18.82 -0.72
N GLY A 3 -16.74 19.44 0.33
CA GLY A 3 -15.37 19.22 0.74
C GLY A 3 -15.18 17.74 1.04
N GLU A 4 -14.43 17.03 0.19
CA GLU A 4 -14.12 15.63 0.43
C GLU A 4 -13.28 15.55 1.70
N THR A 5 -13.84 14.95 2.74
CA THR A 5 -13.15 14.77 4.02
C THR A 5 -11.93 13.88 3.80
N ILE A 6 -10.75 14.41 4.10
CA ILE A 6 -9.51 13.62 4.09
C ILE A 6 -9.50 12.78 5.37
N HIS A 7 -9.48 11.46 5.19
CA HIS A 7 -9.29 10.49 6.25
C HIS A 7 -7.82 10.41 6.66
N ASP A 8 -7.55 10.08 7.92
CA ASP A 8 -6.20 9.82 8.40
C ASP A 8 -5.65 8.55 7.79
N VAL A 9 -6.46 7.50 7.78
CA VAL A 9 -6.08 6.20 7.25
C VAL A 9 -7.17 5.64 6.34
N VAL A 10 -6.75 4.93 5.29
CA VAL A 10 -7.66 4.26 4.37
C VAL A 10 -7.29 2.79 4.22
N PHE A 11 -8.28 1.91 4.26
CA PHE A 11 -8.15 0.51 3.91
C PHE A 11 -9.07 0.18 2.73
N THR A 12 -8.53 -0.47 1.70
CA THR A 12 -9.32 -1.02 0.60
C THR A 12 -9.07 -2.52 0.46
N GLY A 13 -10.14 -3.32 0.60
CA GLY A 13 -10.09 -4.78 0.52
C GLY A 13 -11.27 -5.43 1.23
N ALA A 14 -11.33 -6.76 1.20
CA ALA A 14 -12.31 -7.51 1.97
C ALA A 14 -12.06 -7.32 3.48
N VAL A 15 -13.11 -6.97 4.23
CA VAL A 15 -13.04 -6.77 5.67
C VAL A 15 -13.37 -8.09 6.36
N THR A 16 -12.33 -8.84 6.76
CA THR A 16 -12.47 -10.00 7.64
C THR A 16 -12.69 -9.53 9.08
N GLU A 17 -13.10 -10.42 9.99
CA GLU A 17 -13.25 -10.08 11.41
C GLU A 17 -11.96 -9.52 12.01
N TYR A 18 -10.81 -10.13 11.70
CA TYR A 18 -9.51 -9.66 12.14
C TYR A 18 -9.22 -8.22 11.67
N ARG A 19 -9.49 -7.92 10.40
CA ARG A 19 -9.33 -6.56 9.85
C ARG A 19 -10.31 -5.57 10.47
N ALA A 20 -11.56 -5.99 10.68
CA ALA A 20 -12.58 -5.18 11.31
C ALA A 20 -12.14 -4.74 12.71
N ARG A 21 -11.61 -5.66 13.53
CA ARG A 21 -11.10 -5.34 14.87
C ARG A 21 -10.03 -4.26 14.84
N LEU A 22 -9.04 -4.39 13.96
CA LEU A 22 -7.95 -3.41 13.84
C LEU A 22 -8.43 -2.05 13.33
N LEU A 23 -9.35 -2.03 12.37
CA LEU A 23 -9.93 -0.79 11.86
C LEU A 23 -10.80 -0.08 12.91
N THR A 24 -11.56 -0.85 13.70
CA THR A 24 -12.33 -0.31 14.83
C THR A 24 -11.41 0.29 15.87
N LEU A 25 -10.34 -0.40 16.27
CA LEU A 25 -9.37 0.09 17.24
C LEU A 25 -8.71 1.41 16.79
N LEU A 26 -8.31 1.52 15.52
CA LEU A 26 -7.80 2.79 14.97
C LEU A 26 -8.82 3.92 15.09
N ASN A 27 -10.10 3.63 14.86
CA ASN A 27 -11.17 4.62 14.94
C ASN A 27 -11.50 5.02 16.38
N GLU A 28 -11.52 4.06 17.32
CA GLU A 28 -11.70 4.30 18.76
C GLU A 28 -10.56 5.15 19.34
N GLU A 29 -9.37 5.00 18.77
CA GLU A 29 -8.18 5.80 19.09
C GLU A 29 -8.17 7.20 18.46
N GLY A 30 -9.26 7.59 17.78
CA GLY A 30 -9.48 8.94 17.26
C GLY A 30 -8.93 9.19 15.86
N LEU A 31 -8.47 8.16 15.13
CA LEU A 31 -8.11 8.29 13.72
C LEU A 31 -9.36 8.17 12.85
N SER A 32 -9.52 9.05 11.87
CA SER A 32 -10.58 8.90 10.88
C SER A 32 -10.22 7.79 9.87
N VAL A 33 -11.05 6.74 9.84
CA VAL A 33 -10.81 5.54 9.00
C VAL A 33 -11.74 5.52 7.78
N GLY A 34 -11.17 5.59 6.58
CA GLY A 34 -11.90 5.36 5.33
C GLY A 34 -11.85 3.91 4.88
N CYS A 35 -12.99 3.22 4.83
CA CYS A 35 -13.08 1.85 4.32
C CYS A 35 -14.36 1.65 3.50
N PRO A 36 -14.28 1.30 2.20
CA PRO A 36 -15.48 1.03 1.42
C PRO A 36 -16.18 -0.24 1.94
N ARG A 37 -17.49 -0.13 2.21
CA ARG A 37 -18.31 -1.25 2.69
C ARG A 37 -18.71 -2.25 1.60
N LYS A 38 -18.30 -2.02 0.34
CA LYS A 38 -18.64 -2.85 -0.83
C LYS A 38 -17.39 -3.07 -1.67
N PHE A 39 -17.40 -4.12 -2.48
CA PHE A 39 -16.36 -4.32 -3.48
C PHE A 39 -16.33 -3.13 -4.46
N THR A 40 -15.12 -2.63 -4.71
CA THR A 40 -14.89 -1.47 -5.56
C THR A 40 -13.94 -1.82 -6.70
N SER A 41 -14.21 -1.28 -7.88
CA SER A 41 -13.34 -1.42 -9.04
C SER A 41 -11.95 -0.83 -8.75
N ARG A 42 -10.95 -1.21 -9.54
CA ARG A 42 -9.57 -0.68 -9.41
C ARG A 42 -9.54 0.85 -9.45
N ASN A 43 -10.20 1.48 -10.43
CA ASN A 43 -10.21 2.93 -10.58
C ASN A 43 -10.83 3.61 -9.35
N ARG A 44 -11.90 3.02 -8.81
CA ARG A 44 -12.56 3.54 -7.60
C ARG A 44 -11.70 3.35 -6.35
N ARG A 45 -10.95 2.24 -6.22
CA ARG A 45 -9.96 2.06 -5.15
C ARG A 45 -8.90 3.15 -5.18
N ASN A 46 -8.38 3.48 -6.36
CA ASN A 46 -7.39 4.56 -6.49
C ASN A 46 -7.96 5.93 -6.11
N ALA A 47 -9.23 6.20 -6.45
CA ALA A 47 -9.90 7.41 -5.99
C ALA A 47 -10.04 7.45 -4.46
N ILE A 48 -10.46 6.33 -3.85
CA ILE A 48 -10.59 6.22 -2.38
C ILE A 48 -9.24 6.36 -1.68
N ASN A 49 -8.17 5.76 -2.21
CA ASN A 49 -6.83 5.89 -1.66
C ASN A 49 -6.39 7.36 -1.52
N ARG A 50 -6.75 8.23 -2.47
CA ARG A 50 -6.42 9.66 -2.42
C ARG A 50 -7.13 10.40 -1.29
N LEU A 51 -8.25 9.86 -0.80
CA LEU A 51 -8.99 10.42 0.34
C LEU A 51 -8.31 10.13 1.68
N GLY A 52 -7.33 9.21 1.76
CA GLY A 52 -6.57 8.96 2.99
C GLY A 52 -5.26 9.75 3.00
N LYS A 53 -4.71 10.05 4.17
CA LYS A 53 -3.29 10.48 4.31
C LYS A 53 -2.35 9.29 4.17
N VAL A 54 -2.72 8.16 4.78
CA VAL A 54 -1.96 6.91 4.74
C VAL A 54 -2.87 5.74 4.34
N ILE A 55 -2.32 4.77 3.61
CA ILE A 55 -3.01 3.51 3.31
C ILE A 55 -2.57 2.44 4.29
N ILE A 56 -3.50 1.64 4.79
CA ILE A 56 -3.19 0.54 5.70
C ILE A 56 -3.16 -0.79 4.96
N ASN A 57 -2.06 -1.51 5.11
CA ASN A 57 -1.99 -2.92 4.80
C ASN A 57 -2.29 -3.78 6.04
N ILE A 58 -3.37 -4.58 5.99
CA ILE A 58 -3.72 -5.53 7.05
C ILE A 58 -3.82 -6.93 6.43
N PRO A 59 -3.17 -7.95 6.99
CA PRO A 59 -3.33 -9.31 6.52
C PRO A 59 -4.76 -9.82 6.70
N GLN A 60 -5.10 -10.95 6.05
CA GLN A 60 -6.45 -11.52 6.16
C GLN A 60 -6.73 -12.12 7.55
N ARG A 61 -5.69 -12.69 8.16
CA ARG A 61 -5.70 -13.33 9.47
C ARG A 61 -4.42 -12.98 10.22
N GLU A 62 -4.43 -13.19 11.53
CA GLU A 62 -3.27 -13.07 12.39
C GLU A 62 -2.16 -14.07 12.00
N GLY A 63 -0.90 -13.72 12.29
CA GLY A 63 0.28 -14.53 11.97
C GLY A 63 0.64 -14.61 10.49
N TRP A 64 -0.09 -13.92 9.62
CA TRP A 64 0.24 -13.84 8.19
C TRP A 64 1.42 -12.90 7.95
N GLN A 65 2.50 -13.46 7.39
CA GLN A 65 3.79 -12.77 7.33
C GLN A 65 3.89 -11.76 6.18
N TRP A 66 3.20 -12.02 5.07
CA TRP A 66 3.44 -11.28 3.82
C TRP A 66 2.60 -10.02 3.68
N LEU A 67 3.22 -8.97 3.12
CA LEU A 67 2.54 -7.73 2.77
C LEU A 67 1.83 -7.85 1.40
N SER A 68 0.93 -6.90 1.12
CA SER A 68 0.28 -6.82 -0.19
C SER A 68 1.06 -5.88 -1.13
N LEU A 69 1.84 -6.45 -2.05
CA LEU A 69 2.55 -5.70 -3.10
C LEU A 69 1.62 -4.75 -3.86
N MET A 70 0.45 -5.25 -4.26
CA MET A 70 -0.54 -4.45 -4.99
C MET A 70 -0.99 -3.22 -4.21
N ARG A 71 -1.09 -3.30 -2.88
CA ARG A 71 -1.53 -2.18 -2.05
C ARG A 71 -0.44 -1.11 -1.93
N ILE A 72 0.81 -1.53 -1.78
CA ILE A 72 1.96 -0.62 -1.74
C ILE A 72 2.08 0.13 -3.07
N ILE A 73 2.08 -0.60 -4.19
CA ILE A 73 2.19 0.02 -5.53
C ILE A 73 1.01 0.95 -5.79
N ALA A 74 -0.23 0.52 -5.51
CA ALA A 74 -1.40 1.37 -5.70
C ALA A 74 -1.35 2.62 -4.82
N GLY A 75 -0.80 2.51 -3.61
CA GLY A 75 -0.58 3.66 -2.74
C GLY A 75 0.38 4.66 -3.34
N LEU A 76 1.57 4.20 -3.72
CA LEU A 76 2.59 5.05 -4.34
C LEU A 76 2.07 5.74 -5.61
N GLN A 77 1.35 5.01 -6.48
CA GLN A 77 0.71 5.56 -7.68
C GLN A 77 -0.34 6.65 -7.38
N THR A 78 -0.90 6.64 -6.18
CA THR A 78 -1.88 7.64 -5.72
C THR A 78 -1.28 8.74 -4.85
N GLY A 79 0.04 8.77 -4.69
CA GLY A 79 0.73 9.77 -3.88
C GLY A 79 0.59 9.52 -2.38
N ARG A 80 0.47 8.25 -1.95
CA ARG A 80 0.24 7.86 -0.55
C ARG A 80 1.19 6.75 -0.13
N ALA A 81 1.73 6.87 1.08
CA ALA A 81 2.48 5.82 1.73
C ALA A 81 1.57 4.68 2.20
N THR A 82 2.16 3.51 2.44
CA THR A 82 1.47 2.38 3.07
C THR A 82 2.13 2.06 4.41
N ILE A 83 1.32 1.86 5.44
CA ILE A 83 1.76 1.22 6.70
C ILE A 83 1.17 -0.18 6.74
N SER A 84 2.02 -1.19 6.89
CA SER A 84 1.62 -2.58 7.08
C SER A 84 1.53 -2.92 8.55
N LEU A 85 0.39 -3.44 9.00
CA LEU A 85 0.12 -3.80 10.39
C LEU A 85 0.15 -5.32 10.56
N GLY A 86 0.99 -5.81 11.47
CA GLY A 86 1.03 -7.22 11.83
C GLY A 86 1.59 -8.12 10.72
N THR A 87 2.50 -7.59 9.90
CA THR A 87 3.29 -8.36 8.93
C THR A 87 4.77 -8.32 9.32
N GLN A 88 5.52 -9.33 8.89
CA GLN A 88 6.99 -9.37 9.03
C GLN A 88 7.59 -9.82 7.69
N ASP A 89 7.24 -9.10 6.63
CA ASP A 89 7.73 -9.41 5.31
C ASP A 89 9.20 -9.00 5.19
N ALA A 90 10.05 -9.90 4.70
CA ALA A 90 11.48 -9.67 4.52
C ALA A 90 11.88 -9.51 3.03
N SER A 91 10.91 -9.48 2.12
CA SER A 91 11.16 -9.27 0.69
C SER A 91 11.61 -7.84 0.40
N HIS A 92 12.14 -7.59 -0.80
CA HIS A 92 12.63 -6.27 -1.18
C HIS A 92 11.57 -5.16 -1.10
N ILE A 93 10.30 -5.46 -1.36
CA ILE A 93 9.24 -4.46 -1.28
C ILE A 93 8.95 -4.01 0.16
N ALA A 94 9.34 -4.82 1.16
CA ALA A 94 9.18 -4.46 2.57
C ALA A 94 9.93 -3.19 2.95
N SER A 95 11.04 -2.86 2.27
CA SER A 95 11.77 -1.60 2.48
C SER A 95 11.06 -0.37 1.92
N CYS A 96 9.99 -0.57 1.13
CA CYS A 96 9.24 0.49 0.48
C CYS A 96 7.97 0.89 1.24
N CYS A 97 7.83 0.44 2.49
CA CYS A 97 6.72 0.76 3.38
C CYS A 97 7.13 0.61 4.85
N THR A 98 6.42 1.27 5.77
CA THR A 98 6.57 0.97 7.20
C THR A 98 5.87 -0.35 7.52
N GLN A 99 6.50 -1.22 8.31
CA GLN A 99 5.85 -2.38 8.95
C GLN A 99 5.81 -2.18 10.46
N LEU A 100 4.63 -2.26 11.06
CA LEU A 100 4.42 -2.14 12.51
C LEU A 100 4.00 -3.48 13.09
N ASN A 101 4.64 -3.87 14.19
CA ASN A 101 4.22 -5.01 14.98
C ASN A 101 3.04 -4.59 15.88
N ILE A 102 1.87 -5.18 15.65
CA ILE A 102 0.66 -4.88 16.43
C ILE A 102 0.70 -5.47 17.85
N GLY A 103 1.70 -6.30 18.16
CA GLY A 103 1.97 -6.75 19.53
C GLY A 103 2.67 -5.70 20.40
N ASP A 104 3.22 -4.64 19.81
CA ASP A 104 3.90 -3.58 20.54
C ASP A 104 2.86 -2.65 21.19
N TYR A 105 3.06 -2.26 22.45
CA TYR A 105 2.05 -1.50 23.21
C TYR A 105 1.68 -0.13 22.58
N ASP A 106 2.59 0.47 21.82
CA ASP A 106 2.46 1.82 21.28
C ASP A 106 2.21 1.89 19.77
N TRP A 107 1.89 0.76 19.12
CA TRP A 107 1.77 0.69 17.65
C TRP A 107 0.77 1.71 17.07
N VAL A 108 -0.32 2.01 17.78
CA VAL A 108 -1.30 3.02 17.36
C VAL A 108 -0.70 4.43 17.39
N SER A 109 0.10 4.74 18.41
CA SER A 109 0.81 6.02 18.52
C SER A 109 1.79 6.19 17.35
N GLN A 110 2.48 5.12 16.95
CA GLN A 110 3.35 5.12 15.77
C GLN A 110 2.55 5.38 14.47
N VAL A 111 1.33 4.82 14.33
CA VAL A 111 0.44 5.16 13.21
C VAL A 111 0.06 6.64 13.24
N LYS A 112 -0.29 7.20 14.41
CA LYS A 112 -0.65 8.62 14.56
C LYS A 112 0.51 9.54 14.16
N GLU A 113 1.73 9.21 14.57
CA GLU A 113 2.95 9.93 14.18
C GLU A 113 3.13 9.95 12.65
N HIS A 114 3.06 8.77 12.04
CA HIS A 114 3.17 8.63 10.59
C HIS A 114 2.05 9.33 9.81
N VAL A 115 0.83 9.38 10.36
CA VAL A 115 -0.28 10.17 9.81
C VAL A 115 0.02 11.67 9.90
N GLY A 116 0.65 12.13 10.98
CA GLY A 116 1.08 13.52 11.17
C GLY A 116 2.10 13.97 10.12
N ASP A 117 3.02 13.07 9.76
CA ASP A 117 4.10 13.32 8.79
C ASP A 117 3.93 12.57 7.45
N TRP A 118 2.68 12.33 7.04
CA TRP A 118 2.35 11.42 5.93
C TRP A 118 2.99 11.80 4.58
N LYS A 119 3.27 13.09 4.35
CA LYS A 119 3.91 13.57 3.11
C LYS A 119 5.37 13.13 3.04
N SER A 120 6.12 13.32 4.12
CA SER A 120 7.52 12.90 4.21
C SER A 120 7.62 11.38 4.16
N LEU A 121 6.68 10.68 4.81
CA LEU A 121 6.55 9.23 4.73
C LEU A 121 6.38 8.76 3.27
N TYR A 122 5.50 9.40 2.50
CA TYR A 122 5.33 9.09 1.07
C TYR A 122 6.62 9.32 0.26
N VAL A 123 7.30 10.45 0.47
CA VAL A 123 8.55 10.76 -0.23
C VAL A 123 9.60 9.69 0.07
N ARG A 124 9.76 9.30 1.34
CA ARG A 124 10.68 8.24 1.77
C ARG A 124 10.38 6.91 1.06
N ASP A 125 9.11 6.49 1.07
CA ASP A 125 8.69 5.22 0.48
C ASP A 125 8.85 5.22 -1.04
N LEU A 126 8.56 6.35 -1.70
CA LEU A 126 8.74 6.52 -3.14
C LEU A 126 10.22 6.46 -3.53
N VAL A 127 11.10 7.11 -2.78
CA VAL A 127 12.55 7.06 -3.01
C VAL A 127 13.06 5.62 -2.88
N SER A 128 12.64 4.92 -1.83
CA SER A 128 13.01 3.52 -1.58
C SER A 128 12.54 2.60 -2.71
N TYR A 129 11.30 2.77 -3.16
CA TYR A 129 10.75 2.04 -4.30
C TYR A 129 11.51 2.33 -5.60
N SER A 130 11.81 3.61 -5.86
CA SER A 130 12.51 4.03 -7.08
C SER A 130 13.91 3.43 -7.14
N ALA A 131 14.65 3.45 -6.02
CA ALA A 131 15.96 2.83 -5.91
C ALA A 131 15.90 1.30 -6.10
N MET A 132 14.91 0.64 -5.48
CA MET A 132 14.68 -0.80 -5.65
C MET A 132 14.38 -1.15 -7.12
N ALA A 133 13.47 -0.41 -7.77
CA ALA A 133 13.07 -0.65 -9.15
C ALA A 133 14.25 -0.45 -10.13
N GLN A 134 15.00 0.63 -9.98
CA GLN A 134 16.20 0.90 -10.79
C GLN A 134 17.28 -0.16 -10.60
N LYS A 135 17.49 -0.65 -9.36
CA LYS A 135 18.41 -1.74 -9.10
C LYS A 135 17.97 -3.02 -9.84
N PHE A 136 16.69 -3.38 -9.72
CA PHE A 136 16.16 -4.56 -10.39
C PHE A 136 16.30 -4.47 -11.91
N GLU A 137 15.96 -3.33 -12.52
CA GLU A 137 16.05 -3.13 -13.97
C GLU A 137 17.49 -3.24 -14.48
N ARG A 138 18.48 -2.74 -13.73
CA ARG A 138 19.91 -2.89 -14.10
C ARG A 138 20.39 -4.33 -13.99
N GLU A 139 19.95 -5.07 -12.97
CA GLU A 139 20.35 -6.47 -12.74
C GLU A 139 19.60 -7.45 -13.65
N ARG A 140 18.39 -7.08 -14.06
CA ARG A 140 17.44 -7.88 -14.83
C ARG A 140 16.81 -6.99 -15.92
N PRO A 141 17.60 -6.58 -16.94
CA PRO A 141 17.06 -5.78 -18.03
C PRO A 141 15.94 -6.53 -18.73
N PHE A 142 14.92 -5.80 -19.17
CA PHE A 142 13.84 -6.39 -19.94
C PHE A 142 14.41 -7.01 -21.23
N PRO A 143 14.04 -8.25 -21.59
CA PRO A 143 14.58 -8.94 -22.77
C PRO A 143 13.92 -8.40 -24.05
N HIS A 144 14.24 -7.15 -24.40
CA HIS A 144 13.68 -6.46 -25.56
C HIS A 144 13.85 -7.25 -26.85
N ASP A 145 15.01 -7.88 -27.02
CA ASP A 145 15.40 -8.73 -28.14
C ASP A 145 14.44 -9.92 -28.34
N VAL A 146 14.06 -10.60 -27.27
CA VAL A 146 13.14 -11.75 -27.34
C VAL A 146 11.73 -11.31 -27.75
N PHE A 147 11.24 -10.20 -27.20
CA PHE A 147 9.92 -9.69 -27.53
C PHE A 147 9.86 -9.11 -28.95
N GLU A 148 10.91 -8.42 -29.39
CA GLU A 148 11.04 -7.96 -30.77
C GLU A 148 11.06 -9.14 -31.74
N TYR A 149 11.87 -10.17 -31.46
CA TYR A 149 11.90 -11.40 -32.26
C TYR A 149 10.51 -12.05 -32.36
N TRP A 150 9.81 -12.21 -31.23
CA TRP A 150 8.45 -12.75 -31.20
C TRP A 150 7.45 -11.92 -32.02
N SER A 151 7.54 -10.59 -31.97
CA SER A 151 6.65 -9.71 -32.74
C SER A 151 6.78 -9.91 -34.26
N VAL A 152 8.00 -10.23 -34.72
CA VAL A 152 8.28 -10.52 -36.13
C VAL A 152 7.77 -11.92 -36.51
N THR A 153 7.98 -12.92 -35.65
CA THR A 153 7.60 -14.31 -35.94
C THR A 153 6.08 -14.54 -35.88
N ASP A 154 5.37 -13.90 -34.95
CA ASP A 154 3.92 -14.08 -34.76
C ASP A 154 3.06 -13.14 -35.64
N ARG A 155 3.68 -12.32 -36.49
CA ARG A 155 2.99 -11.35 -37.38
C ARG A 155 2.00 -10.41 -36.68
N VAL A 156 2.19 -10.16 -35.38
CA VAL A 156 1.27 -9.31 -34.58
C VAL A 156 1.33 -7.85 -35.03
N CYS A 157 2.43 -7.43 -35.69
CA CYS A 157 2.63 -6.08 -36.21
C CYS A 157 2.49 -5.98 -37.74
N GLN A 158 1.57 -6.74 -38.38
CA GLN A 158 1.17 -6.53 -39.78
C GLN A 158 -0.10 -5.69 -39.89
#